data_AF-A0A5B9G8L0-F1
#
_entry.id   AF-A0A5B9G8L0-F1
#
_cell.length_a   1.000
_cell.length_b   1.000
_cell.length_c   1.000
_cell.angle_alpha   90.00
_cell.angle_beta   90.00
_cell.angle_gamma   90.00
#
_symmetry.space_group_name_H-M   'P 1'
#
loop_
_entity.id
_entity.type
_entity.pdbx_description
1 polymer ?
#
loop_
_entity_poly.entity_id
_entity_poly.type
_entity_poly.pdbx_seq_one_letter_code
_entity_poly.pdbx_strand_id
1 'polypeptide(L)' 'MKRVLVIYDGMQYSVAAEDLDRLKSSIEEAVSSGRPRWVRVNEGEGAPRTAEVFVGPSTSIALIVEPSSGEEAL' A
#
# COMPACT_ATOMS: atom_id res chain seq x y z
N MET A 1 -5.05 -1.33 -15.26
CA MET A 1 -4.78 -2.34 -14.21
C MET A 1 -5.16 -1.71 -12.89
N LYS A 2 -5.93 -2.36 -12.01
CA LYS A 2 -6.33 -1.78 -10.73
C LYS A 2 -5.09 -1.66 -9.83
N ARG A 3 -4.91 -0.52 -9.19
CA ARG A 3 -3.80 -0.26 -8.25
C ARG A 3 -4.38 0.26 -6.94
N VAL A 4 -3.62 0.03 -5.87
CA VAL A 4 -3.87 0.67 -4.59
C VAL A 4 -2.75 1.65 -4.35
N LEU A 5 -3.09 2.92 -4.15
CA LEU A 5 -2.14 3.92 -3.69
C LEU A 5 -1.90 3.74 -2.19
N VAL A 6 -0.64 3.79 -1.80
CA VAL A 6 -0.20 3.70 -0.42
C VAL A 6 0.42 5.05 -0.06
N ILE A 7 -0.20 5.80 0.84
CA ILE A 7 0.34 7.06 1.33
C ILE A 7 1.07 6.78 2.64
N TYR A 8 2.38 7.02 2.64
CA TYR A 8 3.26 6.79 3.77
C TYR A 8 4.16 8.00 3.96
N ASP A 9 4.07 8.65 5.13
CA ASP A 9 4.84 9.86 5.46
C ASP A 9 4.74 10.98 4.40
N GLY A 10 3.53 11.16 3.84
CA GLY A 10 3.27 12.12 2.77
C GLY A 10 3.76 11.71 1.37
N MET A 11 4.47 10.59 1.25
CA MET A 11 4.94 10.04 -0.02
C MET A 11 3.96 9.01 -0.58
N GLN A 12 3.82 9.00 -1.91
CA GLN A 12 2.93 8.08 -2.61
C GLN A 12 3.70 6.87 -3.14
N TYR A 13 3.22 5.70 -2.78
CA TYR A 13 3.63 4.39 -3.29
C TYR A 13 2.40 3.67 -3.84
N SER A 14 2.60 2.44 -4.31
CA SER A 14 1.50 1.63 -4.81
C SER A 14 1.73 0.13 -4.70
N VAL A 15 0.66 -0.63 -4.65
CA VAL A 15 0.67 -2.09 -4.84
C VAL A 15 -0.35 -2.49 -5.91
N ALA A 16 -0.25 -3.73 -6.39
CA ALA A 16 -1.30 -4.30 -7.23
C ALA A 16 -2.57 -4.51 -6.39
N ALA A 17 -3.76 -4.39 -6.99
CA ALA A 17 -5.01 -4.50 -6.24
C ALA A 17 -5.21 -5.88 -5.61
N GLU A 18 -4.72 -6.94 -6.26
CA GLU A 18 -4.70 -8.31 -5.76
C GLU A 18 -3.85 -8.49 -4.50
N ASP A 19 -2.89 -7.60 -4.24
CA ASP A 19 -2.02 -7.64 -3.05
C ASP A 19 -2.61 -6.89 -1.84
N LEU A 20 -3.77 -6.23 -1.99
CA LEU A 20 -4.35 -5.37 -0.95
C LEU A 20 -4.56 -6.11 0.37
N ASP A 21 -5.19 -7.28 0.34
CA ASP A 21 -5.52 -8.01 1.56
C ASP A 21 -4.24 -8.49 2.27
N ARG A 22 -3.25 -8.94 1.49
CA ARG A 22 -1.93 -9.32 2.02
C ARG A 22 -1.21 -8.14 2.66
N LEU A 23 -1.29 -6.96 2.04
CA LEU A 23 -0.74 -5.71 2.58
C LEU A 23 -1.42 -5.36 3.92
N LYS A 24 -2.76 -5.38 3.97
CA LYS A 24 -3.53 -5.13 5.20
C LYS A 24 -3.15 -6.08 6.32
N SER A 25 -3.14 -7.39 6.08
CA SER A 25 -2.75 -8.38 7.09
C SER A 25 -1.34 -8.16 7.62
N SER A 26 -0.39 -7.77 6.75
CA SER A 26 0.99 -7.49 7.18
C SER A 26 1.08 -6.25 8.09
N ILE A 27 0.31 -5.20 7.78
CA ILE A 27 0.21 -3.99 8.61
C ILE A 27 -0.45 -4.31 9.95
N GLU A 28 -1.60 -4.99 9.93
CA GLU A 28 -2.35 -5.38 11.12
C GLU A 28 -1.54 -6.30 12.04
N GLU A 29 -0.76 -7.22 11.50
CA GLU A 29 0.16 -8.06 12.27
C GLU A 29 1.25 -7.20 12.95
N ALA A 30 1.84 -6.24 12.23
CA ALA A 30 2.87 -5.35 12.79
C ALA A 30 2.32 -4.46 13.93
N VAL A 31 1.09 -3.98 13.76
CA VAL A 31 0.39 -3.16 14.76
C VAL A 31 0.00 -4.00 15.98
N SER A 32 -0.64 -5.16 15.79
CA SER A 32 -1.15 -6.00 16.88
C SER A 32 -0.05 -6.69 17.68
N SER A 33 1.04 -7.11 17.02
CA SER A 33 2.18 -7.75 17.70
C SER A 33 3.09 -6.75 18.41
N GLY A 34 2.97 -5.44 18.11
CA GLY A 34 3.91 -4.42 18.56
C GLY A 34 5.32 -4.57 17.98
N ARG A 35 5.49 -5.41 16.95
CA ARG A 35 6.78 -5.65 16.27
C ARG A 35 6.75 -5.01 14.89
N PRO A 36 7.39 -3.85 14.71
CA PRO A 36 7.46 -3.20 13.41
C PRO A 36 8.14 -4.09 12.35
N ARG A 37 7.75 -3.93 11.09
CA ARG A 37 8.29 -4.72 9.97
C ARG A 37 8.36 -3.92 8.68
N TRP A 38 9.18 -4.41 7.75
CA TRP A 38 9.21 -3.95 6.37
C TRP A 38 8.07 -4.57 5.56
N VAL A 39 7.43 -3.75 4.73
CA VAL A 39 6.42 -4.16 3.77
C VAL A 39 6.80 -3.64 2.40
N ARG A 40 6.74 -4.56 1.41
CA ARG A 40 7.10 -4.26 0.03
C ARG A 40 5.98 -3.48 -0.66
N VAL A 41 6.36 -2.41 -1.33
CA VAL A 41 5.51 -1.56 -2.17
C VAL A 41 6.26 -1.24 -3.47
N ASN A 42 5.58 -0.55 -4.39
CA ASN A 42 6.18 -0.03 -5.61
C ASN A 42 6.22 1.50 -5.58
N GLU A 43 7.26 2.06 -6.16
CA GLU A 43 7.46 3.50 -6.31
C GLU A 43 7.63 3.84 -7.80
N GLY A 44 7.06 4.97 -8.23
CA GLY A 44 7.18 5.49 -9.58
C GLY A 44 6.05 5.07 -10.53
N GLU A 45 5.76 5.96 -11.47
CA GLU A 45 4.80 5.74 -12.55
C GLU A 45 5.51 5.25 -13.82
N GLY A 46 4.89 4.34 -14.58
CA GLY A 46 5.42 3.83 -15.86
C GLY A 46 6.58 2.84 -15.76
N ALA A 47 7.45 2.97 -14.74
CA ALA A 47 8.57 2.06 -14.48
C ALA A 47 8.66 1.74 -12.96
N PRO A 48 7.80 0.86 -12.43
CA PRO A 48 7.71 0.62 -11.00
C PRO A 48 9.03 0.05 -10.46
N ARG A 49 9.57 0.72 -9.44
CA ARG A 49 10.71 0.25 -8.65
C ARG A 49 10.18 -0.40 -7.38
N THR A 50 10.84 -1.47 -6.95
CA THR A 50 10.56 -2.03 -5.63
C THR A 50 11.05 -1.06 -4.55
N ALA A 51 10.18 -0.77 -3.60
CA ALA A 51 10.48 -0.04 -2.37
C ALA A 51 9.95 -0.82 -1.16
N GLU A 52 10.43 -0.45 0.02
CA GLU A 52 9.95 -1.03 1.28
C GLU A 52 9.62 0.12 2.24
N VAL A 53 8.50 -0.01 2.94
CA VAL A 53 8.08 0.93 3.99
C VAL A 53 8.06 0.23 5.34
N PHE A 54 8.37 0.96 6.41
CA PHE A 54 8.46 0.41 7.76
C PHE A 54 7.17 0.69 8.54
N VAL A 55 6.42 -0.35 8.87
CA VAL A 55 5.10 -0.22 9.52
C VAL A 55 5.12 -0.76 10.94
N GLY A 56 4.42 -0.09 11.85
CA GLY A 56 4.25 -0.48 13.25
C GLY A 56 3.13 0.30 13.94
N PRO A 57 2.97 0.18 15.27
CA PRO A 57 1.82 0.72 16.00
C PRO A 57 1.55 2.22 15.86
N SER A 58 2.57 3.02 15.54
CA SER A 58 2.46 4.48 15.39
C SER A 58 2.60 4.97 13.95
N THR A 59 2.62 4.06 12.98
CA THR A 59 2.74 4.41 11.57
C THR A 59 1.40 4.93 11.04
N SER A 60 1.36 6.20 10.62
CA SER A 60 0.24 6.72 9.83
C SER A 60 0.38 6.25 8.38
N ILE A 61 -0.66 5.58 7.87
CA ILE A 61 -0.68 5.03 6.51
C ILE A 61 -2.12 5.09 5.96
N ALA A 62 -2.26 5.46 4.70
CA ALA A 62 -3.54 5.41 3.99
C ALA A 62 -3.44 4.47 2.78
N LEU A 63 -4.53 3.73 2.52
CA LEU A 63 -4.67 2.86 1.36
C LEU A 63 -5.86 3.36 0.53
N ILE A 64 -5.61 3.75 -0.73
CA ILE A 64 -6.63 4.28 -1.63
C ILE A 64 -6.78 3.32 -2.80
N VAL A 65 -7.94 2.70 -2.93
CA VAL A 65 -8.24 1.81 -4.06
C VAL A 65 -8.66 2.67 -5.25
N GLU A 66 -7.86 2.69 -6.31
CA GLU A 66 -8.24 3.39 -7.52
C GLU A 66 -9.26 2.56 -8.30
N PRO A 67 -10.34 3.18 -8.81
CA PRO A 67 -11.25 2.50 -9.71
C PRO A 67 -10.49 2.05 -10.97
N SER A 68 -10.83 0.89 -11.54
CA SER A 68 -10.31 0.60 -12.87
C SER A 68 -10.91 1.61 -13.83
N SER A 69 -10.07 2.22 -14.67
CA SER A 69 -10.49 3.00 -15.83
C SER A 69 -11.49 2.18 -16.66
N GLY A 70 -12.78 2.44 -16.48
CA GLY A 70 -13.88 1.61 -17.00
C GLY A 70 -15.07 1.42 -16.04
N GLU A 71 -14.91 1.66 -14.73
CA GLU A 71 -15.99 1.55 -13.72
C GLU A 71 -16.60 2.89 -13.32
N GLU A 72 -16.04 4.02 -13.79
CA GLU A 72 -16.56 5.38 -13.56
C GLU A 72 -17.16 5.97 -14.85
N ALA A 73 -18.34 5.49 -15.25
CA ALA A 73 -19.29 6.22 -16.12
C ALA A 73 -20.64 5.49 -16.19
N LEU A 74 -21.33 5.29 -15.06
CA LEU A 74 -22.77 5.00 -15.01
C LEU A 74 -23.40 5.75 -13.84
#